data_AF-A0AAI9WJJ4-F1
#
_entry.id   AF-A0AAI9WJJ4-F1
#
_cell.length_a   1.000
_cell.length_b   1.000
_cell.length_c   1.000
_cell.angle_alpha   90.00
_cell.angle_beta   90.00
_cell.angle_gamma   90.00
#
_symmetry.space_group_name_H-M   'P 1'
#
loop_
_entity.id
_entity.type
_entity.pdbx_description
1 polymer ?
#
loop_
_entity_poly.entity_id
_entity_poly.type
_entity_poly.pdbx_seq_one_letter_code
_entity_poly.pdbx_strand_id
1 'polypeptide(L)'
;MKNITLLFCLFLANILLGACSGGEDEKKEMDEGKGAYALFLKKSITVSTGESQTDVVVEWAKTSWEITLGEGDIVKSVTPTSGGSNTGEKQYTKVRVSCGANSTMKKRTQTIHLFDKTNETTVDLLVEQEPPFKLVTLTVDPSVKYQPVVGFGGMYNPKIWCGDNLISAPQLDKMYGAGGLGYSILRLMIYPNESDWSADVEAAKAAQANGAIIFACPWDCTDALADKITVNGKEMKHLKKENYEAYANHLIRYVTFMKGKGVNLYAISVQNEPDMEFTYWTPSEVVDFVKQYGARIRETGVKLMSPEACGMQPEYTDPIINNAEAFAQTDILAGHLYQGFTDLSSGYVKNRHDYICGVYSRIQGKTWWMTEHLFNDGENSDDSSKWEFLKWQYSLNHLGKEIHMCMEGYCSAYIYWYLKRFYGLMGDTDKRSPTSEGEITKNGYIMAHYAQYATETTRIKVVTNNEEVCATAYLDEKTGEVTIVLLNLNGASQWLEIPLAGIKKASAVETNETKNMEVIDTGLMESAEGITVLLSANSITSVRLTFK
;
A
#
# COMPACT_ATOMS: atom_id res chain seq x y z
N MET A 1 48.51 -29.89 -1.75
CA MET A 1 49.19 -30.64 -2.83
C MET A 1 48.22 -30.80 -3.99
N LYS A 2 48.54 -30.17 -5.14
CA LYS A 2 48.17 -30.46 -6.55
C LYS A 2 46.67 -30.65 -6.86
N ASN A 3 46.02 -30.07 -7.88
CA ASN A 3 46.38 -29.37 -9.13
C ASN A 3 45.00 -29.10 -9.82
N ILE A 4 44.58 -27.95 -10.37
CA ILE A 4 44.90 -27.34 -11.68
C ILE A 4 43.87 -26.17 -11.84
N THR A 5 44.27 -24.90 -11.90
CA THR A 5 44.49 -24.05 -13.10
C THR A 5 43.22 -23.66 -13.88
N LEU A 6 42.72 -22.43 -13.75
CA LEU A 6 42.60 -21.44 -14.84
C LEU A 6 41.98 -20.09 -14.36
N LEU A 7 42.52 -18.99 -14.87
CA LEU A 7 42.00 -17.62 -14.91
C LEU A 7 41.88 -16.83 -13.59
N PHE A 8 42.96 -16.14 -13.21
CA PHE A 8 42.90 -14.86 -12.51
C PHE A 8 44.11 -14.02 -12.92
N CYS A 9 43.90 -13.03 -13.79
CA CYS A 9 44.84 -11.93 -14.00
C CYS A 9 44.09 -10.74 -14.63
N LEU A 10 44.30 -9.57 -14.04
CA LEU A 10 44.09 -8.21 -14.57
C LEU A 10 42.67 -7.64 -14.52
N PHE A 11 42.34 -7.00 -13.39
CA PHE A 11 41.41 -5.88 -13.34
C PHE A 11 42.19 -4.62 -12.95
N LEU A 12 42.67 -3.89 -13.95
CA LEU A 12 43.03 -2.47 -13.87
C LEU A 12 43.28 -1.95 -15.29
N ALA A 13 42.65 -0.81 -15.59
CA ALA A 13 42.72 0.01 -16.80
C ALA A 13 41.86 -0.41 -18.02
N ASN A 14 40.85 0.43 -18.32
CA ASN A 14 40.40 0.94 -19.63
C ASN A 14 39.08 1.69 -19.38
N ILE A 15 39.01 3.02 -19.36
CA ILE A 15 39.18 4.00 -20.46
C ILE A 15 38.39 3.57 -21.71
N LEU A 16 37.31 4.33 -21.95
CA LEU A 16 36.69 4.73 -23.21
C LEU A 16 36.89 3.81 -24.43
N LEU A 17 35.80 3.24 -24.95
CA LEU A 17 35.37 3.29 -26.37
C LEU A 17 34.14 2.38 -26.61
N GLY A 18 33.18 2.88 -27.39
CA GLY A 18 32.00 2.16 -27.92
C GLY A 18 30.69 2.86 -27.52
N ALA A 19 29.85 3.41 -28.39
CA ALA A 19 29.58 3.03 -29.78
C ALA A 19 29.30 4.25 -30.67
N CYS A 20 29.92 4.24 -31.85
CA CYS A 20 29.41 4.90 -33.04
C CYS A 20 28.23 4.07 -33.56
N SER A 21 27.05 4.68 -33.76
CA SER A 21 26.13 4.24 -34.81
C SER A 21 25.99 5.40 -35.80
N GLY A 22 26.28 5.10 -37.07
CA GLY A 22 26.36 6.07 -38.15
C GLY A 22 25.04 6.79 -38.40
N GLY A 23 25.16 8.12 -38.50
CA GLY A 23 24.38 8.95 -39.40
C GLY A 23 25.41 9.83 -40.11
N GLU A 24 25.75 9.45 -41.34
CA GLU A 24 26.54 10.29 -42.23
C GLU A 24 25.70 11.51 -42.59
N ASP A 25 26.04 12.67 -42.03
CA ASP A 25 25.67 13.96 -42.60
C ASP A 25 26.89 14.89 -42.52
N GLU A 26 27.47 15.09 -43.71
CA GLU A 26 28.45 16.09 -44.14
C GLU A 26 29.36 16.73 -43.09
N LYS A 27 30.49 16.07 -42.79
CA LYS A 27 31.71 16.81 -42.43
C LYS A 27 32.26 17.49 -43.67
N LYS A 28 31.81 18.72 -43.95
CA LYS A 28 32.63 19.67 -44.72
C LYS A 28 33.68 20.27 -43.79
N GLU A 29 34.93 19.88 -44.02
CA GLU A 29 36.06 20.75 -43.70
C GLU A 29 35.82 22.11 -44.37
N MET A 30 35.53 23.12 -43.56
CA MET A 30 35.59 24.53 -43.94
C MET A 30 36.60 25.18 -42.99
N ASP A 31 37.87 24.90 -43.24
CA ASP A 31 38.95 25.80 -42.83
C ASP A 31 39.42 26.54 -44.09
N GLU A 32 39.78 27.81 -43.93
CA GLU A 32 40.01 28.83 -44.97
C GLU A 32 38.75 29.48 -45.57
N GLY A 33 38.25 30.55 -44.93
CA GLY A 33 37.46 31.59 -45.62
C GLY A 33 36.19 32.10 -44.93
N LYS A 34 35.82 31.65 -43.73
CA LYS A 34 34.67 32.25 -43.03
C LYS A 34 35.02 33.68 -42.59
N GLY A 35 34.14 34.63 -42.93
CA GLY A 35 34.18 36.01 -42.41
C GLY A 35 34.03 36.05 -40.90
N ALA A 36 33.75 37.21 -40.31
CA ALA A 36 33.38 37.28 -38.89
C ALA A 36 32.19 36.34 -38.61
N TYR A 37 32.15 35.64 -37.47
CA TYR A 37 30.98 34.87 -37.03
C TYR A 37 31.02 34.54 -35.53
N ALA A 38 29.84 34.34 -34.92
CA ALA A 38 29.67 33.68 -33.63
C ALA A 38 28.46 32.73 -33.66
N LEU A 39 28.61 31.50 -33.18
CA LEU A 39 27.53 30.50 -33.13
C LEU A 39 27.67 29.56 -31.93
N PHE A 40 26.56 28.98 -31.49
CA PHE A 40 26.59 27.85 -30.57
C PHE A 40 26.91 26.55 -31.34
N LEU A 41 27.76 25.69 -30.76
CA LEU A 41 28.04 24.36 -31.35
C LEU A 41 26.85 23.40 -31.31
N LYS A 42 25.81 23.72 -30.52
CA LYS A 42 24.56 22.98 -30.44
C LYS A 42 23.39 23.92 -30.71
N LYS A 43 22.32 23.38 -31.30
CA LYS A 43 21.05 24.10 -31.49
C LYS A 43 20.12 23.96 -30.30
N SER A 44 20.24 22.87 -29.54
CA SER A 44 19.51 22.66 -28.30
C SER A 44 20.33 21.92 -27.24
N ILE A 45 19.89 22.05 -25.99
CA ILE A 45 20.34 21.26 -24.84
C ILE A 45 19.16 20.86 -23.97
N THR A 46 19.20 19.67 -23.38
CA THR A 46 18.29 19.26 -22.31
C THR A 46 19.00 19.38 -20.97
N VAL A 47 18.38 20.03 -20.00
CA VAL A 47 18.95 20.24 -18.67
C VAL A 47 18.23 19.41 -17.61
N SER A 48 18.89 19.20 -16.47
CA SER A 48 18.32 18.43 -15.35
C SER A 48 17.00 19.05 -14.89
N THR A 49 16.07 18.23 -14.43
CA THR A 49 14.79 18.66 -13.85
C THR A 49 15.00 19.39 -12.52
N GLY A 50 16.08 19.09 -11.79
CA GLY A 50 16.53 19.82 -10.60
C GLY A 50 17.45 21.01 -10.94
N GLU A 51 17.89 21.73 -9.90
CA GLU A 51 18.92 22.76 -10.07
C GLU A 51 20.20 22.15 -10.66
N SER A 52 20.75 22.79 -11.68
CA SER A 52 21.90 22.24 -12.39
C SER A 52 22.77 23.31 -13.05
N GLN A 53 23.99 22.91 -13.39
CA GLN A 53 24.90 23.68 -14.22
C GLN A 53 25.30 22.82 -15.41
N THR A 54 25.29 23.41 -16.60
CA THR A 54 25.76 22.78 -17.83
C THR A 54 26.61 23.74 -18.61
N ASP A 55 27.52 23.22 -19.41
CA ASP A 55 28.41 24.03 -20.21
C ASP A 55 28.04 23.92 -21.69
N VAL A 56 27.93 25.07 -22.36
CA VAL A 56 27.74 25.20 -23.80
C VAL A 56 28.96 25.87 -24.41
N VAL A 57 29.17 25.70 -25.70
CA VAL A 57 30.36 26.22 -26.39
C VAL A 57 29.92 27.16 -27.51
N VAL A 58 30.48 28.37 -27.47
CA VAL A 58 30.40 29.36 -28.55
C VAL A 58 31.65 29.23 -29.41
N GLU A 59 31.48 28.91 -30.68
CA GLU A 59 32.52 29.01 -31.71
C GLU A 59 32.45 30.39 -32.35
N TRP A 60 33.56 31.12 -32.39
CA TRP A 60 33.60 32.46 -32.98
C TRP A 60 34.93 32.76 -33.68
N ALA A 61 34.91 33.69 -34.62
CA ALA A 61 36.10 34.25 -35.26
C ALA A 61 35.85 35.70 -35.67
N LYS A 62 36.84 36.58 -35.51
CA LYS A 62 36.86 37.98 -35.97
C LYS A 62 35.61 38.81 -35.61
N THR A 63 34.96 38.49 -34.48
CA THR A 63 33.82 39.23 -33.95
C THR A 63 33.85 39.24 -32.43
N SER A 64 33.18 40.22 -31.85
CA SER A 64 32.76 40.18 -30.45
C SER A 64 31.28 39.81 -30.37
N TRP A 65 30.89 39.13 -29.31
CA TRP A 65 29.54 38.62 -29.15
C TRP A 65 28.99 38.87 -27.74
N GLU A 66 27.67 38.89 -27.64
CA GLU A 66 26.93 39.06 -26.39
C GLU A 66 25.83 38.01 -26.29
N ILE A 67 25.51 37.60 -25.07
CA ILE A 67 24.44 36.66 -24.76
C ILE A 67 23.34 37.39 -24.00
N THR A 68 22.10 37.21 -24.46
CA THR A 68 20.88 37.60 -23.75
C THR A 68 19.96 36.40 -23.54
N LEU A 69 19.09 36.47 -22.54
CA LEU A 69 18.13 35.41 -22.25
C LEU A 69 16.77 35.80 -22.84
N GLY A 70 16.15 34.86 -23.56
CA GLY A 70 14.76 34.97 -23.97
C GLY A 70 13.80 34.78 -22.79
N GLU A 71 12.50 34.96 -23.04
CA GLU A 71 11.46 34.72 -22.04
C GLU A 71 11.50 33.28 -21.51
N GLY A 72 11.41 33.14 -20.18
CA GLY A 72 11.41 31.85 -19.50
C GLY A 72 12.08 31.92 -18.12
N ASP A 73 11.97 30.83 -17.37
CA ASP A 73 12.42 30.70 -15.98
C ASP A 73 13.37 29.49 -15.76
N ILE A 74 13.89 28.90 -16.85
CA ILE A 74 14.83 27.78 -16.79
C ILE A 74 16.22 28.30 -16.42
N VAL A 75 16.74 29.27 -17.16
CA VAL A 75 18.11 29.78 -17.08
C VAL A 75 18.18 30.91 -16.05
N LYS A 76 18.84 30.65 -14.93
CA LYS A 76 19.09 31.65 -13.87
C LYS A 76 20.20 32.62 -14.26
N SER A 77 21.26 32.11 -14.88
CA SER A 77 22.42 32.92 -15.28
C SER A 77 23.28 32.23 -16.35
N VAL A 78 24.03 33.04 -17.08
CA VAL A 78 25.01 32.61 -18.08
C VAL A 78 26.35 33.32 -17.82
N THR A 79 27.46 32.59 -17.85
CA THR A 79 28.80 33.15 -17.61
C THR A 79 29.85 32.53 -18.54
N PRO A 80 30.63 33.32 -19.31
CA PRO A 80 30.52 34.77 -19.46
C PRO A 80 29.32 35.17 -20.34
N THR A 81 28.79 36.39 -20.17
CA THR A 81 27.71 36.95 -20.99
C THR A 81 28.21 37.64 -22.27
N SER A 82 29.52 37.81 -22.42
CA SER A 82 30.13 38.38 -23.62
C SER A 82 31.53 37.83 -23.80
N GLY A 83 32.05 37.95 -25.03
CA GLY A 83 33.39 37.52 -25.37
C GLY A 83 33.71 37.86 -26.82
N GLY A 84 34.78 37.25 -27.33
CA GLY A 84 35.21 37.51 -28.70
C GLY A 84 36.15 38.70 -28.85
N SER A 85 36.69 38.84 -30.05
CA SER A 85 37.56 39.92 -30.48
C SER A 85 37.47 40.10 -31.99
N ASN A 86 37.50 41.35 -32.45
CA ASN A 86 37.46 41.70 -33.88
C ASN A 86 38.73 41.29 -34.65
N THR A 87 39.79 40.88 -33.94
CA THR A 87 41.07 40.43 -34.53
C THR A 87 41.37 38.95 -34.27
N GLY A 88 40.49 38.24 -33.54
CA GLY A 88 40.71 36.84 -33.19
C GLY A 88 40.49 35.88 -34.35
N GLU A 89 41.31 34.84 -34.45
CA GLU A 89 41.06 33.69 -35.32
C GLU A 89 39.94 32.80 -34.75
N LYS A 90 39.73 31.61 -35.32
CA LYS A 90 38.74 30.64 -34.83
C LYS A 90 39.03 30.24 -33.39
N GLN A 91 38.11 30.55 -32.48
CA GLN A 91 38.21 30.24 -31.05
C GLN A 91 36.93 29.61 -30.52
N TYR A 92 37.07 28.94 -29.37
CA TYR A 92 35.96 28.35 -28.63
C TYR A 92 35.91 28.97 -27.24
N THR A 93 34.76 29.52 -26.89
CA THR A 93 34.51 30.01 -25.54
C THR A 93 33.49 29.11 -24.86
N LYS A 94 33.87 28.61 -23.69
CA LYS A 94 33.00 27.82 -22.82
C LYS A 94 32.12 28.76 -22.03
N VAL A 95 30.81 28.55 -22.12
CA VAL A 95 29.78 29.35 -21.48
C VAL A 95 29.01 28.45 -20.52
N ARG A 96 29.03 28.79 -19.24
CA ARG A 96 28.31 28.06 -18.20
C ARG A 96 26.89 28.59 -18.09
N VAL A 97 25.92 27.70 -18.18
CA VAL A 97 24.48 27.97 -18.02
C VAL A 97 24.04 27.37 -16.69
N SER A 98 23.59 28.22 -15.77
CA SER A 98 23.01 27.79 -14.50
C SER A 98 21.48 27.75 -14.63
N CYS A 99 20.87 26.62 -14.30
CA CYS A 99 19.44 26.39 -14.46
C CYS A 99 18.74 26.20 -13.11
N GLY A 100 17.51 26.72 -12.99
CA GLY A 100 16.62 26.45 -11.87
C GLY A 100 15.90 25.11 -12.01
N ALA A 101 15.38 24.58 -10.90
CA ALA A 101 14.56 23.38 -10.93
C ALA A 101 13.24 23.63 -11.66
N ASN A 102 12.74 22.62 -12.39
CA ASN A 102 11.37 22.60 -12.89
C ASN A 102 10.45 22.11 -11.76
N SER A 103 9.61 23.00 -11.24
CA SER A 103 8.58 22.67 -10.23
C SER A 103 7.21 22.42 -10.85
N THR A 104 7.11 22.44 -12.18
CA THR A 104 5.84 22.38 -12.92
C THR A 104 5.62 21.01 -13.57
N MET A 105 4.37 20.79 -14.01
CA MET A 105 3.96 19.62 -14.79
C MET A 105 4.30 19.70 -16.27
N LYS A 106 4.90 20.81 -16.70
CA LYS A 106 5.11 21.09 -18.11
C LYS A 106 6.58 20.97 -18.43
N LYS A 107 6.85 20.41 -19.60
CA LYS A 107 8.12 20.66 -20.26
C LYS A 107 8.25 22.17 -20.43
N ARG A 108 9.36 22.72 -19.97
CA ARG A 108 9.70 24.13 -20.14
C ARG A 108 10.70 24.25 -21.27
N THR A 109 10.61 25.36 -21.99
CA THR A 109 11.62 25.75 -22.98
C THR A 109 12.01 27.21 -22.75
N GLN A 110 13.30 27.52 -22.91
CA GLN A 110 13.80 28.89 -22.90
C GLN A 110 14.91 29.03 -23.93
N THR A 111 14.96 30.17 -24.61
CA THR A 111 16.00 30.43 -25.60
C THR A 111 17.12 31.27 -25.00
N ILE A 112 18.36 30.93 -25.31
CA ILE A 112 19.53 31.78 -25.10
C ILE A 112 19.92 32.36 -26.45
N HIS A 113 19.98 33.68 -26.54
CA HIS A 113 20.33 34.41 -27.76
C HIS A 113 21.81 34.77 -27.75
N LEU A 114 22.53 34.48 -28.83
CA LEU A 114 23.90 34.92 -29.07
C LEU A 114 23.91 35.96 -30.19
N PHE A 115 24.22 37.21 -29.86
CA PHE A 115 24.33 38.31 -30.81
C PHE A 115 25.78 38.47 -31.28
N ASP A 116 25.99 38.30 -32.58
CA ASP A 116 27.23 38.61 -33.28
C ASP A 116 27.25 40.09 -33.64
N LYS A 117 28.16 40.87 -33.05
CA LYS A 117 28.21 42.32 -33.22
C LYS A 117 28.74 42.77 -34.57
N THR A 118 29.55 41.97 -35.26
CA THR A 118 30.12 42.36 -36.55
C THR A 118 29.13 42.13 -37.69
N ASN A 119 28.37 41.04 -37.63
CA ASN A 119 27.36 40.75 -38.65
C ASN A 119 25.96 41.25 -38.30
N GLU A 120 25.75 41.71 -37.06
CA GLU A 120 24.44 42.09 -36.52
C GLU A 120 23.40 40.96 -36.64
N THR A 121 23.84 39.73 -36.35
CA THR A 121 22.98 38.54 -36.43
C THR A 121 22.84 37.86 -35.07
N THR A 122 21.70 37.21 -34.85
CA THR A 122 21.42 36.43 -33.64
C THR A 122 21.32 34.95 -33.96
N VAL A 123 21.98 34.12 -33.15
CA VAL A 123 21.86 32.66 -33.18
C VAL A 123 21.27 32.19 -31.86
N ASP A 124 20.28 31.31 -31.95
CA ASP A 124 19.54 30.82 -30.80
C ASP A 124 20.02 29.43 -30.35
N LEU A 125 20.06 29.24 -29.03
CA LEU A 125 20.16 27.94 -28.39
C LEU A 125 18.87 27.67 -27.61
N LEU A 126 18.17 26.59 -27.95
CA LEU A 126 17.00 26.12 -27.22
C LEU A 126 17.43 25.33 -25.97
N VAL A 127 17.01 25.76 -24.80
CA VAL A 127 17.15 25.03 -23.54
C VAL A 127 15.81 24.37 -23.23
N GLU A 128 15.81 23.04 -23.15
CA GLU A 128 14.64 22.24 -22.81
C GLU A 128 14.81 21.62 -21.43
N GLN A 129 13.72 21.57 -20.67
CA GLN A 129 13.71 20.95 -19.35
C GLN A 129 12.41 20.18 -19.15
N GLU A 130 12.54 18.87 -18.98
CA GLU A 130 11.42 17.97 -18.70
C GLU A 130 10.81 18.25 -17.31
N PRO A 131 9.56 17.84 -17.04
CA PRO A 131 9.03 17.83 -15.67
C PRO A 131 9.84 16.87 -14.79
N PRO A 132 9.97 17.13 -13.48
CA PRO A 132 10.75 16.28 -12.57
C PRO A 132 10.08 14.94 -12.23
N PHE A 133 8.86 14.69 -12.72
CA PHE A 133 8.04 13.57 -12.34
C PHE A 133 7.60 12.77 -13.57
N LYS A 134 7.45 11.45 -13.41
CA LYS A 134 6.79 10.61 -14.43
C LYS A 134 5.28 10.72 -14.26
N LEU A 135 4.59 10.78 -15.40
CA LEU A 135 3.12 10.77 -15.44
C LEU A 135 2.63 9.32 -15.31
N VAL A 136 1.70 9.09 -14.38
CA VAL A 136 1.03 7.81 -14.17
C VAL A 136 -0.44 8.01 -14.49
N THR A 137 -1.00 7.16 -15.34
CA THR A 137 -2.41 7.24 -15.75
C THR A 137 -3.16 6.04 -15.18
N LEU A 138 -4.29 6.30 -14.50
CA LEU A 138 -5.21 5.27 -14.05
C LEU A 138 -6.38 5.11 -15.01
N THR A 139 -6.63 3.88 -15.44
CA THR A 139 -7.86 3.51 -16.14
C THR A 139 -8.83 2.89 -15.15
N VAL A 140 -9.88 3.62 -14.77
CA VAL A 140 -10.94 3.14 -13.87
C VAL A 140 -12.15 2.71 -14.70
N ASP A 141 -12.66 1.51 -14.46
CA ASP A 141 -13.84 0.96 -15.11
C ASP A 141 -14.87 0.49 -14.07
N PRO A 142 -15.85 1.36 -13.70
CA PRO A 142 -16.88 1.04 -12.72
C PRO A 142 -17.86 -0.06 -13.17
N SER A 143 -17.86 -0.45 -14.45
CA SER A 143 -18.74 -1.50 -14.96
C SER A 143 -18.23 -2.91 -14.63
N VAL A 144 -16.92 -3.07 -14.41
CA VAL A 144 -16.31 -4.33 -14.00
C VAL A 144 -16.19 -4.37 -12.49
N LYS A 145 -17.04 -5.18 -11.87
CA LYS A 145 -17.16 -5.34 -10.42
C LYS A 145 -16.49 -6.63 -9.94
N TYR A 146 -15.95 -6.59 -8.72
CA TYR A 146 -15.33 -7.71 -8.02
C TYR A 146 -16.08 -8.00 -6.71
N GLN A 147 -15.37 -8.22 -5.61
CA GLN A 147 -15.97 -8.52 -4.32
C GLN A 147 -16.62 -7.28 -3.66
N PRO A 148 -17.68 -7.49 -2.87
CA PRO A 148 -18.10 -6.50 -1.89
C PRO A 148 -17.07 -6.40 -0.77
N VAL A 149 -16.81 -5.18 -0.29
CA VAL A 149 -15.96 -4.92 0.85
C VAL A 149 -16.83 -4.68 2.08
N VAL A 150 -16.67 -5.52 3.08
CA VAL A 150 -17.41 -5.47 4.34
C VAL A 150 -16.79 -4.45 5.28
N GLY A 151 -15.48 -4.45 5.48
CA GLY A 151 -14.86 -3.51 6.41
C GLY A 151 -13.48 -3.86 6.92
N PHE A 152 -13.02 -3.07 7.89
CA PHE A 152 -11.66 -3.09 8.40
C PHE A 152 -11.66 -2.88 9.91
N GLY A 153 -10.68 -3.42 10.61
CA GLY A 153 -10.50 -3.17 12.03
C GLY A 153 -9.50 -4.10 12.68
N GLY A 154 -9.75 -4.52 13.92
CA GLY A 154 -8.78 -5.35 14.63
C GLY A 154 -9.32 -6.02 15.89
N MET A 155 -8.41 -6.68 16.61
CA MET A 155 -8.68 -7.45 17.82
C MET A 155 -8.62 -6.59 19.09
N TYR A 156 -9.59 -6.85 19.97
CA TYR A 156 -9.54 -6.45 21.37
C TYR A 156 -9.63 -7.70 22.27
N ASN A 157 -8.66 -7.85 23.18
CA ASN A 157 -8.59 -9.00 24.10
C ASN A 157 -8.24 -8.55 25.53
N PRO A 158 -9.19 -7.93 26.24
CA PRO A 158 -8.95 -7.33 27.56
C PRO A 158 -8.49 -8.34 28.61
N LYS A 159 -8.95 -9.59 28.53
CA LYS A 159 -8.74 -10.55 29.62
C LYS A 159 -7.38 -11.22 29.62
N ILE A 160 -6.93 -11.74 28.47
CA ILE A 160 -5.75 -12.63 28.43
C ILE A 160 -4.50 -11.86 27.99
N TRP A 161 -4.60 -11.04 26.94
CA TRP A 161 -3.41 -10.54 26.25
C TRP A 161 -3.20 -9.03 26.28
N CYS A 162 -4.25 -8.23 26.46
CA CYS A 162 -4.08 -6.78 26.57
C CYS A 162 -3.40 -6.38 27.90
N GLY A 163 -3.58 -7.13 28.98
CA GLY A 163 -3.13 -6.74 30.32
C GLY A 163 -3.66 -5.35 30.67
N ASP A 164 -2.78 -4.44 31.08
CA ASP A 164 -3.15 -3.05 31.40
C ASP A 164 -3.40 -2.18 30.14
N ASN A 165 -3.13 -2.67 28.93
CA ASN A 165 -3.33 -1.92 27.69
C ASN A 165 -4.79 -1.99 27.20
N LEU A 166 -5.73 -1.68 28.09
CA LEU A 166 -7.14 -1.59 27.75
C LEU A 166 -7.40 -0.36 26.86
N ILE A 167 -8.44 -0.44 26.02
CA ILE A 167 -8.85 0.65 25.13
C ILE A 167 -10.02 1.37 25.80
N SER A 168 -9.86 2.67 26.05
CA SER A 168 -10.94 3.49 26.64
C SER A 168 -12.01 3.86 25.60
N ALA A 169 -13.19 4.28 26.05
CA ALA A 169 -14.24 4.72 25.13
C ALA A 169 -13.79 5.87 24.19
N PRO A 170 -13.09 6.93 24.66
CA PRO A 170 -12.54 7.95 23.74
C PRO A 170 -11.52 7.39 22.74
N GLN A 171 -10.75 6.37 23.12
CA GLN A 171 -9.81 5.70 22.21
C GLN A 171 -10.55 4.86 21.16
N LEU A 172 -11.66 4.20 21.52
CA LEU A 172 -12.54 3.54 20.56
C LEU A 172 -13.19 4.55 19.63
N ASP A 173 -13.64 5.70 20.12
CA ASP A 173 -14.22 6.77 19.28
C ASP A 173 -13.20 7.31 18.27
N LYS A 174 -11.91 7.43 18.63
CA LYS A 174 -10.85 7.78 17.66
C LYS A 174 -10.78 6.79 16.48
N MET A 175 -11.06 5.50 16.72
CA MET A 175 -10.95 4.45 15.70
C MET A 175 -12.25 4.23 14.92
N TYR A 176 -13.36 4.07 15.62
CA TYR A 176 -14.66 3.66 15.08
C TYR A 176 -15.63 4.83 14.93
N GLY A 177 -15.45 5.90 15.68
CA GLY A 177 -16.40 7.00 15.74
C GLY A 177 -16.46 7.87 14.49
N ALA A 178 -17.53 8.65 14.39
CA ALA A 178 -17.72 9.62 13.32
C ALA A 178 -16.56 10.64 13.30
N GLY A 179 -15.86 10.76 12.17
CA GLY A 179 -14.66 11.60 12.06
C GLY A 179 -13.38 10.97 12.60
N GLY A 180 -13.44 9.73 13.12
CA GLY A 180 -12.29 8.90 13.47
C GLY A 180 -11.68 8.18 12.27
N LEU A 181 -10.99 7.07 12.52
CA LEU A 181 -10.31 6.28 11.47
C LEU A 181 -11.25 5.49 10.54
N GLY A 182 -12.54 5.40 10.87
CA GLY A 182 -13.54 4.73 10.04
C GLY A 182 -13.52 3.21 10.14
N TYR A 183 -12.93 2.64 11.21
CA TYR A 183 -12.97 1.20 11.43
C TYR A 183 -14.41 0.74 11.64
N SER A 184 -14.70 -0.47 11.18
CA SER A 184 -16.06 -1.00 11.08
C SER A 184 -16.20 -2.44 11.56
N ILE A 185 -15.10 -3.09 11.97
CA ILE A 185 -15.10 -4.46 12.47
C ILE A 185 -14.27 -4.58 13.75
N LEU A 186 -14.88 -5.09 14.82
CA LEU A 186 -14.15 -5.46 16.05
C LEU A 186 -14.14 -6.98 16.20
N ARG A 187 -12.95 -7.55 16.37
CA ARG A 187 -12.78 -8.97 16.72
C ARG A 187 -12.62 -9.12 18.23
N LEU A 188 -13.28 -10.14 18.78
CA LEU A 188 -13.21 -10.52 20.18
C LEU A 188 -12.75 -11.98 20.34
N MET A 189 -12.28 -12.30 21.54
CA MET A 189 -12.01 -13.68 21.94
C MET A 189 -13.20 -14.25 22.71
N ILE A 190 -13.58 -15.48 22.40
CA ILE A 190 -14.44 -16.27 23.28
C ILE A 190 -13.55 -16.92 24.32
N TYR A 191 -13.60 -16.39 25.54
CA TYR A 191 -12.79 -16.91 26.64
C TYR A 191 -13.28 -18.29 27.10
N PRO A 192 -12.36 -19.21 27.45
CA PRO A 192 -12.76 -20.54 27.92
C PRO A 192 -13.52 -20.49 29.25
N ASN A 193 -13.20 -19.50 30.09
CA ASN A 193 -13.93 -19.25 31.33
C ASN A 193 -15.06 -18.25 31.10
N GLU A 194 -16.31 -18.69 31.26
CA GLU A 194 -17.50 -17.86 31.03
C GLU A 194 -17.58 -16.64 31.96
N SER A 195 -16.92 -16.67 33.13
CA SER A 195 -16.87 -15.50 34.03
C SER A 195 -16.11 -14.31 33.44
N ASP A 196 -15.31 -14.55 32.40
CA ASP A 196 -14.49 -13.53 31.77
C ASP A 196 -15.18 -12.83 30.59
N TRP A 197 -16.29 -13.38 30.09
CA TRP A 197 -17.01 -12.83 28.93
C TRP A 197 -17.49 -11.38 29.11
N SER A 198 -17.75 -10.95 30.34
CA SER A 198 -18.16 -9.56 30.60
C SER A 198 -17.06 -8.53 30.30
N ALA A 199 -15.79 -8.95 30.18
CA ALA A 199 -14.68 -8.04 29.92
C ALA A 199 -14.80 -7.35 28.55
N ASP A 200 -15.42 -7.99 27.56
CA ASP A 200 -15.54 -7.45 26.20
C ASP A 200 -16.71 -6.47 26.04
N VAL A 201 -17.72 -6.58 26.90
CA VAL A 201 -19.07 -6.06 26.66
C VAL A 201 -19.07 -4.55 26.42
N GLU A 202 -18.38 -3.78 27.25
CA GLU A 202 -18.44 -2.31 27.18
C GLU A 202 -17.73 -1.77 25.94
N ALA A 203 -16.57 -2.33 25.58
CA ALA A 203 -15.87 -1.97 24.35
C ALA A 203 -16.66 -2.39 23.10
N ALA A 204 -17.25 -3.58 23.11
CA ALA A 204 -18.07 -4.06 22.01
C ALA A 204 -19.31 -3.19 21.79
N LYS A 205 -19.99 -2.77 22.87
CA LYS A 205 -21.10 -1.80 22.77
C LYS A 205 -20.65 -0.47 22.20
N ALA A 206 -19.52 0.07 22.66
CA ALA A 206 -18.99 1.33 22.16
C ALA A 206 -18.65 1.26 20.67
N ALA A 207 -18.04 0.15 20.21
CA ALA A 207 -17.80 -0.08 18.78
C ALA A 207 -19.12 -0.21 17.99
N GLN A 208 -20.11 -0.97 18.49
CA GLN A 208 -21.42 -1.10 17.82
C GLN A 208 -22.22 0.20 17.77
N ALA A 209 -22.15 1.02 18.82
CA ALA A 209 -22.78 2.35 18.84
C ALA A 209 -22.20 3.27 17.75
N ASN A 210 -20.95 3.04 17.37
CA ASN A 210 -20.27 3.72 16.27
C ASN A 210 -20.47 3.00 14.90
N GLY A 211 -21.33 1.99 14.84
CA GLY A 211 -21.69 1.29 13.59
C GLY A 211 -20.83 0.07 13.26
N ALA A 212 -19.89 -0.31 14.12
CA ALA A 212 -19.07 -1.50 13.87
C ALA A 212 -19.87 -2.80 14.01
N ILE A 213 -19.55 -3.77 13.16
CA ILE A 213 -19.95 -5.17 13.38
C ILE A 213 -18.94 -5.87 14.29
N ILE A 214 -19.43 -6.81 15.09
CA ILE A 214 -18.61 -7.55 16.06
C ILE A 214 -18.59 -9.01 15.67
N PHE A 215 -17.42 -9.64 15.64
CA PHE A 215 -17.33 -11.10 15.58
C PHE A 215 -16.42 -11.63 16.67
N ALA A 216 -16.62 -12.89 17.04
CA ALA A 216 -15.85 -13.53 18.10
C ALA A 216 -15.30 -14.87 17.66
N CYS A 217 -14.11 -15.20 18.15
CA CYS A 217 -13.45 -16.47 17.87
C CYS A 217 -12.93 -17.12 19.16
N PRO A 218 -13.16 -18.43 19.37
CA PRO A 218 -12.56 -19.19 20.48
C PRO A 218 -11.13 -19.64 20.14
N TRP A 219 -10.21 -19.51 21.08
CA TRP A 219 -8.89 -20.15 20.99
C TRP A 219 -8.87 -21.53 21.63
N ASP A 220 -9.76 -21.77 22.60
CA ASP A 220 -9.71 -22.92 23.46
C ASP A 220 -11.08 -23.60 23.56
N CYS A 221 -11.11 -24.93 23.52
CA CYS A 221 -12.32 -25.72 23.70
C CYS A 221 -12.82 -25.80 25.15
N THR A 222 -12.20 -25.07 26.07
CA THR A 222 -12.34 -25.12 27.54
C THR A 222 -11.65 -26.33 28.16
N ASP A 223 -11.02 -26.14 29.33
CA ASP A 223 -10.33 -27.23 30.05
C ASP A 223 -11.27 -28.38 30.43
N ALA A 224 -12.57 -28.13 30.57
CA ALA A 224 -13.57 -29.15 30.89
C ALA A 224 -13.86 -30.10 29.72
N LEU A 225 -13.65 -29.66 28.47
CA LEU A 225 -13.89 -30.45 27.25
C LEU A 225 -12.60 -30.91 26.58
N ALA A 226 -11.47 -30.34 27.00
CA ALA A 226 -10.15 -30.62 26.47
C ALA A 226 -9.68 -32.05 26.75
N ASP A 227 -9.08 -32.66 25.73
CA ASP A 227 -8.16 -33.78 25.85
C ASP A 227 -6.82 -33.43 25.19
N LYS A 228 -5.95 -34.43 25.06
CA LYS A 228 -4.64 -34.33 24.44
C LYS A 228 -4.53 -35.28 23.25
N ILE A 229 -3.89 -34.83 22.19
CA ILE A 229 -3.52 -35.65 21.04
C ILE A 229 -2.04 -35.45 20.71
N THR A 230 -1.38 -36.44 20.13
CA THR A 230 -0.01 -36.30 19.64
C THR A 230 0.01 -35.95 18.16
N VAL A 231 0.54 -34.79 17.81
CA VAL A 231 0.75 -34.31 16.43
C VAL A 231 2.24 -34.08 16.23
N ASN A 232 2.84 -34.73 15.23
CA ASN A 232 4.27 -34.60 14.94
C ASN A 232 5.19 -34.79 16.17
N GLY A 233 4.83 -35.71 17.07
CA GLY A 233 5.58 -36.01 18.29
C GLY A 233 5.38 -35.00 19.44
N LYS A 234 4.51 -34.00 19.27
CA LYS A 234 4.14 -33.03 20.30
C LYS A 234 2.74 -33.28 20.83
N GLU A 235 2.57 -33.18 22.14
CA GLU A 235 1.26 -33.23 22.79
C GLU A 235 0.55 -31.88 22.64
N MET A 236 -0.68 -31.92 22.14
CA MET A 236 -1.48 -30.75 21.78
C MET A 236 -2.84 -30.85 22.46
N LYS A 237 -3.40 -29.73 22.92
CA LYS A 237 -4.79 -29.71 23.41
C LYS A 237 -5.74 -29.95 22.24
N HIS A 238 -6.80 -30.71 22.46
CA HIS A 238 -7.68 -31.21 21.43
C HIS A 238 -9.12 -31.40 21.94
N LEU A 239 -10.13 -31.24 21.07
CA LEU A 239 -11.52 -31.52 21.41
C LEU A 239 -11.96 -32.88 20.86
N LYS A 240 -12.36 -33.80 21.75
CA LYS A 240 -12.94 -35.07 21.33
C LYS A 240 -14.28 -34.92 20.64
N LYS A 241 -14.57 -35.82 19.70
CA LYS A 241 -15.84 -35.88 18.98
C LYS A 241 -17.05 -36.01 19.91
N GLU A 242 -16.97 -36.77 21.01
CA GLU A 242 -18.08 -36.86 21.98
C GLU A 242 -18.43 -35.52 22.65
N ASN A 243 -17.51 -34.56 22.65
CA ASN A 243 -17.69 -33.24 23.28
C ASN A 243 -18.11 -32.15 22.29
N TYR A 244 -18.30 -32.46 21.00
CA TYR A 244 -18.68 -31.44 20.00
C TYR A 244 -20.00 -30.75 20.32
N GLU A 245 -21.00 -31.49 20.80
CA GLU A 245 -22.27 -30.87 21.20
C GLU A 245 -22.08 -29.90 22.38
N ALA A 246 -21.29 -30.29 23.38
CA ALA A 246 -21.00 -29.45 24.53
C ALA A 246 -20.27 -28.16 24.12
N TYR A 247 -19.34 -28.26 23.18
CA TYR A 247 -18.64 -27.11 22.62
C TYR A 247 -19.54 -26.21 21.78
N ALA A 248 -20.38 -26.76 20.90
CA ALA A 248 -21.39 -25.98 20.17
C ALA A 248 -22.34 -25.24 21.14
N ASN A 249 -22.74 -25.89 22.23
CA ASN A 249 -23.53 -25.25 23.29
C ASN A 249 -22.77 -24.13 24.00
N HIS A 250 -21.46 -24.24 24.20
CA HIS A 250 -20.64 -23.16 24.74
C HIS A 250 -20.62 -21.94 23.81
N LEU A 251 -20.44 -22.14 22.51
CA LEU A 251 -20.53 -21.05 21.51
C LEU A 251 -21.91 -20.38 21.53
N ILE A 252 -22.99 -21.16 21.56
CA ILE A 252 -24.36 -20.65 21.65
C ILE A 252 -24.61 -19.87 22.95
N ARG A 253 -24.05 -20.33 24.08
CA ARG A 253 -24.11 -19.59 25.36
C ARG A 253 -23.39 -18.25 25.28
N TYR A 254 -22.23 -18.17 24.62
CA TYR A 254 -21.54 -16.90 24.40
C TYR A 254 -22.39 -15.94 23.55
N VAL A 255 -22.95 -16.41 22.43
CA VAL A 255 -23.85 -15.60 21.59
C VAL A 255 -25.05 -15.08 22.41
N THR A 256 -25.67 -15.97 23.20
CA THR A 256 -26.82 -15.62 24.04
C THR A 256 -26.44 -14.62 25.13
N PHE A 257 -25.27 -14.80 25.76
CA PHE A 257 -24.74 -13.88 26.76
C PHE A 257 -24.52 -12.48 26.18
N MET A 258 -23.79 -12.38 25.07
CA MET A 258 -23.49 -11.09 24.41
C MET A 258 -24.79 -10.38 24.01
N LYS A 259 -25.73 -11.11 23.41
CA LYS A 259 -27.05 -10.58 23.04
C LYS A 259 -27.82 -10.09 24.27
N GLY A 260 -27.82 -10.85 25.37
CA GLY A 260 -28.44 -10.46 26.64
C GLY A 260 -27.79 -9.23 27.29
N LYS A 261 -26.53 -8.94 26.95
CA LYS A 261 -25.82 -7.71 27.35
C LYS A 261 -25.98 -6.56 26.35
N GLY A 262 -26.75 -6.74 25.29
CA GLY A 262 -26.98 -5.72 24.26
C GLY A 262 -25.92 -5.66 23.17
N VAL A 263 -25.05 -6.67 23.07
CA VAL A 263 -24.08 -6.80 21.97
C VAL A 263 -24.58 -7.85 20.97
N ASN A 264 -24.91 -7.41 19.76
CA ASN A 264 -25.35 -8.31 18.69
C ASN A 264 -24.14 -8.74 17.87
N LEU A 265 -23.67 -9.98 18.07
CA LEU A 265 -22.60 -10.54 17.25
C LEU A 265 -23.08 -10.69 15.80
N TYR A 266 -22.26 -10.24 14.86
CA TYR A 266 -22.46 -10.43 13.43
C TYR A 266 -22.07 -11.83 13.00
N ALA A 267 -20.94 -12.33 13.51
CA ALA A 267 -20.43 -13.65 13.19
C ALA A 267 -19.71 -14.31 14.38
N ILE A 268 -19.54 -15.62 14.31
CA ILE A 268 -18.75 -16.43 15.23
C ILE A 268 -17.90 -17.43 14.45
N SER A 269 -16.65 -17.63 14.86
CA SER A 269 -15.77 -18.65 14.29
C SER A 269 -15.81 -19.95 15.09
N VAL A 270 -15.48 -21.06 14.43
CA VAL A 270 -15.40 -22.39 15.06
C VAL A 270 -14.19 -22.52 15.99
N GLN A 271 -13.03 -22.03 15.54
CA GLN A 271 -11.75 -22.19 16.22
C GLN A 271 -10.73 -21.25 15.59
N ASN A 272 -9.96 -20.54 16.42
CA ASN A 272 -8.78 -19.81 15.96
C ASN A 272 -7.67 -20.79 15.64
N GLU A 273 -7.10 -20.71 14.44
CA GLU A 273 -5.90 -21.46 14.04
C GLU A 273 -5.98 -22.93 14.46
N PRO A 274 -6.96 -23.70 13.94
CA PRO A 274 -7.13 -25.12 14.28
C PRO A 274 -5.88 -25.97 13.95
N ASP A 275 -4.96 -25.43 13.17
CA ASP A 275 -3.67 -25.99 12.79
C ASP A 275 -2.51 -25.69 13.76
N MET A 276 -2.77 -24.93 14.84
CA MET A 276 -1.76 -24.48 15.81
C MET A 276 -1.97 -25.10 17.21
N GLU A 277 -1.09 -24.75 18.15
CA GLU A 277 -0.98 -25.37 19.49
C GLU A 277 -1.97 -24.85 20.54
N PHE A 278 -3.05 -24.21 20.09
CA PHE A 278 -4.17 -23.82 20.96
C PHE A 278 -5.06 -25.05 21.21
N THR A 279 -6.30 -25.07 20.72
CA THR A 279 -7.00 -26.35 20.51
C THR A 279 -6.79 -26.78 19.08
N TYR A 280 -6.04 -27.87 18.89
CA TYR A 280 -5.79 -28.46 17.59
C TYR A 280 -7.00 -29.25 17.09
N TRP A 281 -7.32 -29.06 15.81
CA TRP A 281 -8.33 -29.84 15.09
C TRP A 281 -7.73 -30.27 13.74
N THR A 282 -7.93 -31.52 13.37
CA THR A 282 -7.65 -31.95 11.99
C THR A 282 -8.64 -31.29 11.01
N PRO A 283 -8.29 -31.16 9.72
CA PRO A 283 -9.22 -30.61 8.73
C PRO A 283 -10.58 -31.33 8.67
N SER A 284 -10.59 -32.66 8.81
CA SER A 284 -11.82 -33.45 8.83
C SER A 284 -12.71 -33.16 10.03
N GLU A 285 -12.11 -32.85 11.19
CA GLU A 285 -12.85 -32.55 12.40
C GLU A 285 -13.53 -31.18 12.34
N VAL A 286 -12.86 -30.19 11.73
CA VAL A 286 -13.48 -28.88 11.44
C VAL A 286 -14.70 -29.07 10.53
N VAL A 287 -14.56 -29.86 9.46
CA VAL A 287 -15.67 -30.19 8.54
C VAL A 287 -16.81 -30.89 9.29
N ASP A 288 -16.51 -31.94 10.05
CA ASP A 288 -17.51 -32.71 10.80
C ASP A 288 -18.29 -31.82 11.79
N PHE A 289 -17.58 -30.94 12.52
CA PHE A 289 -18.21 -30.01 13.45
C PHE A 289 -19.14 -29.03 12.75
N VAL A 290 -18.67 -28.39 11.66
CA VAL A 290 -19.48 -27.43 10.89
C VAL A 290 -20.72 -28.10 10.31
N LYS A 291 -20.60 -29.31 9.77
CA LYS A 291 -21.74 -30.09 9.26
C LYS A 291 -22.77 -30.37 10.35
N GLN A 292 -22.30 -30.84 11.50
CA GLN A 292 -23.17 -31.36 12.55
C GLN A 292 -23.84 -30.25 13.37
N TYR A 293 -23.13 -29.16 13.66
CA TYR A 293 -23.59 -28.12 14.59
C TYR A 293 -23.74 -26.74 13.97
N GLY A 294 -23.27 -26.52 12.74
CA GLY A 294 -23.29 -25.20 12.11
C GLY A 294 -24.69 -24.61 11.98
N ALA A 295 -25.68 -25.42 11.58
CA ALA A 295 -27.08 -24.98 11.50
C ALA A 295 -27.62 -24.50 12.86
N ARG A 296 -27.38 -25.28 13.93
CA ARG A 296 -27.81 -24.96 15.31
C ARG A 296 -27.18 -23.67 15.83
N ILE A 297 -25.91 -23.41 15.50
CA ILE A 297 -25.25 -22.14 15.88
C ILE A 297 -25.89 -20.98 15.12
N ARG A 298 -26.15 -21.14 13.81
CA ARG A 298 -26.74 -20.09 12.96
C ARG A 298 -28.18 -19.75 13.33
N GLU A 299 -28.95 -20.69 13.89
CA GLU A 299 -30.29 -20.45 14.43
C GLU A 299 -30.32 -19.36 15.52
N THR A 300 -29.18 -19.05 16.16
CA THR A 300 -29.06 -17.93 17.11
C THR A 300 -29.08 -16.54 16.44
N GLY A 301 -28.91 -16.49 15.11
CA GLY A 301 -28.92 -15.28 14.28
C GLY A 301 -27.52 -14.80 13.86
N VAL A 302 -26.44 -15.48 14.25
CA VAL A 302 -25.08 -15.14 13.85
C VAL A 302 -24.68 -15.84 12.55
N LYS A 303 -23.75 -15.25 11.81
CA LYS A 303 -23.04 -15.92 10.71
C LYS A 303 -21.97 -16.87 11.27
N LEU A 304 -21.73 -17.99 10.60
CA LEU A 304 -20.66 -18.92 10.97
C LEU A 304 -19.43 -18.75 10.09
N MET A 305 -18.26 -18.65 10.72
CA MET A 305 -16.94 -18.51 10.09
C MET A 305 -16.11 -19.78 10.25
N SER A 306 -15.37 -20.16 9.21
CA SER A 306 -14.49 -21.33 9.20
C SER A 306 -13.51 -21.23 8.00
N PRO A 307 -12.32 -21.85 8.02
CA PRO A 307 -11.70 -22.57 9.15
C PRO A 307 -10.78 -21.71 10.04
N GLU A 308 -10.43 -20.48 9.64
CA GLU A 308 -9.46 -19.62 10.35
C GLU A 308 -8.08 -20.25 10.55
N ALA A 309 -7.62 -21.04 9.58
CA ALA A 309 -6.27 -21.60 9.60
C ALA A 309 -5.21 -20.50 9.51
N CYS A 310 -4.08 -20.69 10.22
CA CYS A 310 -3.00 -19.72 10.43
C CYS A 310 -2.38 -19.14 9.14
N GLY A 311 -2.48 -19.88 8.02
CA GLY A 311 -2.08 -19.38 6.72
C GLY A 311 -3.16 -19.42 5.63
N MET A 312 -4.41 -19.77 5.96
CA MET A 312 -5.46 -20.04 4.96
C MET A 312 -5.04 -21.13 3.94
N GLN A 313 -4.27 -22.13 4.37
CA GLN A 313 -3.75 -23.18 3.50
C GLN A 313 -4.86 -24.09 2.94
N PRO A 314 -4.66 -24.71 1.75
CA PRO A 314 -5.64 -25.59 1.12
C PRO A 314 -6.10 -26.75 2.00
N GLU A 315 -5.22 -27.30 2.85
CA GLU A 315 -5.50 -28.47 3.67
C GLU A 315 -6.69 -28.27 4.61
N TYR A 316 -6.93 -27.04 5.08
CA TYR A 316 -8.07 -26.69 5.92
C TYR A 316 -9.20 -26.03 5.12
N THR A 317 -8.86 -25.29 4.07
CA THR A 317 -9.80 -24.47 3.32
C THR A 317 -10.60 -25.30 2.30
N ASP A 318 -9.93 -26.18 1.55
CA ASP A 318 -10.55 -26.98 0.51
C ASP A 318 -11.59 -27.98 1.03
N PRO A 319 -11.37 -28.70 2.16
CA PRO A 319 -12.37 -29.61 2.70
C PRO A 319 -13.68 -28.91 3.08
N ILE A 320 -13.62 -27.65 3.55
CA ILE A 320 -14.82 -26.86 3.83
C ILE A 320 -15.55 -26.51 2.52
N ILE A 321 -14.83 -25.98 1.51
CA ILE A 321 -15.42 -25.58 0.23
C ILE A 321 -16.02 -26.77 -0.53
N ASN A 322 -15.31 -27.90 -0.54
CA ASN A 322 -15.67 -29.07 -1.36
C ASN A 322 -16.72 -29.98 -0.68
N ASN A 323 -17.01 -29.79 0.60
CA ASN A 323 -18.08 -30.50 1.29
C ASN A 323 -19.37 -29.68 1.28
N ALA A 324 -20.37 -30.09 0.48
CA ALA A 324 -21.61 -29.32 0.29
C ALA A 324 -22.37 -29.04 1.60
N GLU A 325 -22.40 -30.00 2.54
CA GLU A 325 -23.08 -29.82 3.83
C GLU A 325 -22.33 -28.83 4.73
N ALA A 326 -21.00 -28.93 4.82
CA ALA A 326 -20.19 -28.01 5.62
C ALA A 326 -20.25 -26.60 5.02
N PHE A 327 -20.02 -26.51 3.71
CA PHE A 327 -20.05 -25.25 2.99
C PHE A 327 -21.40 -24.56 3.11
N ALA A 328 -22.52 -25.29 3.09
CA ALA A 328 -23.84 -24.71 3.30
C ALA A 328 -23.99 -24.02 4.66
N GLN A 329 -23.28 -24.47 5.69
CA GLN A 329 -23.27 -23.85 7.02
C GLN A 329 -22.18 -22.79 7.20
N THR A 330 -21.17 -22.69 6.33
CA THR A 330 -20.15 -21.63 6.41
C THR A 330 -20.63 -20.37 5.71
N ASP A 331 -20.97 -19.31 6.43
CA ASP A 331 -21.40 -18.04 5.83
C ASP A 331 -20.21 -17.20 5.34
N ILE A 332 -19.08 -17.27 6.05
CA ILE A 332 -17.85 -16.52 5.75
C ILE A 332 -16.68 -17.49 5.78
N LEU A 333 -15.92 -17.55 4.69
CA LEU A 333 -14.66 -18.27 4.69
C LEU A 333 -13.59 -17.38 5.36
N ALA A 334 -12.81 -17.90 6.29
CA ALA A 334 -11.88 -17.08 7.07
C ALA A 334 -10.51 -17.75 7.21
N GLY A 335 -9.47 -16.93 7.31
CA GLY A 335 -8.07 -17.37 7.40
C GLY A 335 -7.14 -16.21 7.77
N HIS A 336 -5.92 -16.57 8.15
CA HIS A 336 -4.84 -15.63 8.49
C HIS A 336 -3.72 -15.70 7.44
N LEU A 337 -2.72 -14.80 7.55
CA LEU A 337 -1.65 -14.66 6.56
C LEU A 337 -0.23 -14.91 7.11
N TYR A 338 -0.10 -15.48 8.31
CA TYR A 338 1.21 -15.66 8.97
C TYR A 338 2.19 -16.59 8.24
N GLN A 339 1.71 -17.40 7.30
CA GLN A 339 2.55 -18.26 6.45
C GLN A 339 3.00 -17.57 5.15
N GLY A 340 2.85 -16.25 5.05
CA GLY A 340 3.37 -15.40 3.98
C GLY A 340 2.37 -15.15 2.85
N PHE A 341 2.34 -13.90 2.38
CA PHE A 341 1.41 -13.44 1.35
C PHE A 341 2.00 -12.39 0.37
N THR A 342 2.91 -11.53 0.83
CA THR A 342 3.31 -10.32 0.09
C THR A 342 4.64 -10.40 -0.68
N ASP A 343 5.54 -11.31 -0.32
CA ASP A 343 6.83 -11.52 -0.99
C ASP A 343 6.72 -12.50 -2.17
N LEU A 344 6.28 -11.99 -3.32
CA LEU A 344 6.10 -12.80 -4.53
C LEU A 344 7.41 -13.28 -5.17
N SER A 345 8.58 -12.85 -4.68
CA SER A 345 9.88 -13.37 -5.12
C SER A 345 10.15 -14.78 -4.58
N SER A 346 9.56 -15.11 -3.43
CA SER A 346 9.55 -16.45 -2.86
C SER A 346 8.51 -17.33 -3.57
N GLY A 347 8.96 -18.41 -4.22
CA GLY A 347 8.05 -19.34 -4.89
C GLY A 347 7.03 -19.97 -3.94
N TYR A 348 7.39 -20.17 -2.67
CA TYR A 348 6.45 -20.63 -1.64
C TYR A 348 5.35 -19.59 -1.39
N VAL A 349 5.72 -18.34 -1.10
CA VAL A 349 4.76 -17.26 -0.82
C VAL A 349 3.90 -16.96 -2.04
N LYS A 350 4.49 -16.93 -3.25
CA LYS A 350 3.75 -16.76 -4.50
C LYS A 350 2.67 -17.83 -4.70
N ASN A 351 2.99 -19.11 -4.46
CA ASN A 351 2.00 -20.19 -4.59
C ASN A 351 0.83 -20.02 -3.60
N ARG A 352 1.12 -19.55 -2.38
CA ARG A 352 0.08 -19.26 -1.38
C ARG A 352 -0.79 -18.08 -1.79
N HIS A 353 -0.16 -16.98 -2.21
CA HIS A 353 -0.84 -15.81 -2.74
C HIS A 353 -1.80 -16.20 -3.87
N ASP A 354 -1.30 -16.94 -4.86
CA ASP A 354 -2.09 -17.36 -6.02
C ASP A 354 -3.25 -18.28 -5.61
N TYR A 355 -3.02 -19.18 -4.64
CA TYR A 355 -4.06 -20.02 -4.07
C TYR A 355 -5.16 -19.19 -3.38
N ILE A 356 -4.79 -18.29 -2.45
CA ILE A 356 -5.73 -17.45 -1.69
C ILE A 356 -6.54 -16.57 -2.64
N CYS A 357 -5.90 -15.90 -3.60
CA CYS A 357 -6.58 -15.10 -4.62
C CYS A 357 -7.54 -15.93 -5.49
N GLY A 358 -7.24 -17.22 -5.70
CA GLY A 358 -8.10 -18.15 -6.44
C GLY A 358 -9.35 -18.61 -5.69
N VAL A 359 -9.39 -18.48 -4.36
CA VAL A 359 -10.48 -18.97 -3.51
C VAL A 359 -11.81 -18.29 -3.82
N TYR A 360 -11.80 -16.99 -4.12
CA TYR A 360 -13.04 -16.23 -4.32
C TYR A 360 -13.92 -16.79 -5.44
N SER A 361 -13.32 -17.31 -6.51
CA SER A 361 -14.05 -17.95 -7.62
C SER A 361 -14.78 -19.24 -7.22
N ARG A 362 -14.45 -19.83 -6.07
CA ARG A 362 -14.94 -21.14 -5.60
C ARG A 362 -15.99 -21.02 -4.49
N ILE A 363 -16.22 -19.84 -3.93
CA ILE A 363 -17.08 -19.65 -2.75
C ILE A 363 -18.50 -19.16 -3.08
N GLN A 364 -18.98 -19.34 -4.31
CA GLN A 364 -20.40 -19.22 -4.70
C GLN A 364 -21.09 -17.92 -4.22
N GLY A 365 -20.41 -16.77 -4.33
CA GLY A 365 -20.93 -15.46 -3.93
C GLY A 365 -20.83 -15.15 -2.42
N LYS A 366 -20.26 -16.05 -1.62
CA LYS A 366 -19.86 -15.76 -0.24
C LYS A 366 -18.59 -14.90 -0.22
N THR A 367 -18.24 -14.41 0.96
CA THR A 367 -17.04 -13.60 1.19
C THR A 367 -15.94 -14.41 1.84
N TRP A 368 -14.68 -14.04 1.57
CA TRP A 368 -13.56 -14.49 2.39
C TRP A 368 -12.92 -13.31 3.12
N TRP A 369 -12.53 -13.54 4.37
CA TRP A 369 -12.01 -12.51 5.29
C TRP A 369 -10.61 -12.90 5.76
N MET A 370 -9.70 -11.91 5.79
CA MET A 370 -8.44 -12.00 6.49
C MET A 370 -8.70 -11.56 7.94
N THR A 371 -8.72 -12.50 8.88
CA THR A 371 -9.22 -12.26 10.24
C THR A 371 -8.14 -12.04 11.30
N GLU A 372 -6.87 -12.20 10.94
CA GLU A 372 -5.73 -11.90 11.79
C GLU A 372 -4.40 -11.80 11.02
N HIS A 373 -3.66 -10.73 11.27
CA HIS A 373 -2.22 -10.65 11.01
C HIS A 373 -1.58 -9.53 11.84
N LEU A 374 -0.28 -9.59 12.08
CA LEU A 374 0.50 -8.55 12.75
C LEU A 374 1.91 -8.45 12.17
N PHE A 375 2.53 -7.28 12.32
CA PHE A 375 3.92 -7.04 11.92
C PHE A 375 4.77 -6.60 13.11
N ASN A 376 5.49 -7.55 13.73
CA ASN A 376 6.40 -7.30 14.86
C ASN A 376 7.83 -7.81 14.62
N ASP A 377 8.09 -8.41 13.46
CA ASP A 377 9.39 -8.98 13.09
C ASP A 377 10.48 -7.92 12.90
N GLY A 378 10.12 -6.64 12.76
CA GLY A 378 11.07 -5.52 12.77
C GLY A 378 11.75 -5.24 14.12
N GLU A 379 11.48 -6.02 15.18
CA GLU A 379 11.97 -5.81 16.55
C GLU A 379 13.22 -6.66 16.91
N ASN A 380 13.86 -7.31 15.95
CA ASN A 380 14.89 -8.34 16.21
C ASN A 380 16.24 -7.84 16.79
N SER A 381 16.33 -6.60 17.30
CA SER A 381 17.55 -6.01 17.84
C SER A 381 17.37 -5.44 19.25
N ASP A 382 18.36 -5.65 20.12
CA ASP A 382 18.44 -4.99 21.43
C ASP A 382 18.69 -3.47 21.31
N ASP A 383 19.17 -3.02 20.16
CA ASP A 383 19.41 -1.62 19.83
C ASP A 383 18.15 -1.00 19.21
N SER A 384 17.48 -0.11 19.98
CA SER A 384 16.22 0.50 19.56
C SER A 384 16.33 1.34 18.29
N SER A 385 17.52 1.82 17.92
CA SER A 385 17.72 2.55 16.66
C SER A 385 17.60 1.67 15.42
N LYS A 386 17.66 0.34 15.59
CA LYS A 386 17.55 -0.65 14.52
C LYS A 386 16.15 -1.22 14.35
N TRP A 387 15.20 -0.86 15.21
CA TRP A 387 13.82 -1.31 15.08
C TRP A 387 13.20 -0.80 13.78
N GLU A 388 12.86 -1.73 12.90
CA GLU A 388 12.40 -1.39 11.55
C GLU A 388 10.96 -0.91 11.54
N PHE A 389 10.12 -1.42 12.46
CA PHE A 389 8.72 -1.00 12.59
C PHE A 389 8.54 0.48 12.97
N LEU A 390 9.60 1.16 13.42
CA LEU A 390 9.61 2.61 13.62
C LEU A 390 9.72 3.40 12.30
N LYS A 391 10.16 2.76 11.21
CA LYS A 391 10.35 3.41 9.91
C LYS A 391 9.04 3.39 9.13
N TRP A 392 8.68 4.53 8.56
CA TRP A 392 7.49 4.65 7.73
C TRP A 392 7.47 3.65 6.56
N GLN A 393 8.61 3.48 5.88
CA GLN A 393 8.73 2.56 4.75
C GLN A 393 8.48 1.11 5.15
N TYR A 394 8.82 0.70 6.37
CA TYR A 394 8.47 -0.63 6.87
C TYR A 394 6.95 -0.78 6.98
N SER A 395 6.27 0.18 7.61
CA SER A 395 4.80 0.14 7.77
C SER A 395 4.08 0.10 6.42
N LEU A 396 4.53 0.92 5.45
CA LEU A 396 3.96 0.97 4.11
C LEU A 396 4.21 -0.33 3.32
N ASN A 397 5.43 -0.85 3.35
CA ASN A 397 5.82 -2.05 2.58
C ASN A 397 5.30 -3.37 3.19
N HIS A 398 4.86 -3.34 4.45
CA HIS A 398 4.24 -4.48 5.14
C HIS A 398 2.72 -4.33 5.14
N LEU A 399 2.17 -3.55 6.07
CA LEU A 399 0.72 -3.43 6.25
C LEU A 399 0.04 -2.79 5.03
N GLY A 400 0.60 -1.69 4.51
CA GLY A 400 0.02 -1.01 3.34
C GLY A 400 -0.07 -1.94 2.13
N LYS A 401 1.06 -2.60 1.81
CA LYS A 401 1.15 -3.58 0.72
C LYS A 401 0.27 -4.81 0.94
N GLU A 402 0.19 -5.34 2.16
CA GLU A 402 -0.64 -6.51 2.45
C GLU A 402 -2.12 -6.22 2.29
N ILE A 403 -2.62 -5.09 2.82
CA ILE A 403 -4.02 -4.71 2.64
C ILE A 403 -4.33 -4.51 1.14
N HIS A 404 -3.43 -3.84 0.40
CA HIS A 404 -3.58 -3.67 -1.05
C HIS A 404 -3.73 -5.01 -1.77
N MET A 405 -2.81 -5.94 -1.51
CA MET A 405 -2.81 -7.27 -2.12
C MET A 405 -4.01 -8.11 -1.67
N CYS A 406 -4.50 -7.95 -0.44
CA CYS A 406 -5.74 -8.58 0.01
C CYS A 406 -6.94 -8.08 -0.80
N MET A 407 -7.03 -6.76 -1.03
CA MET A 407 -8.11 -6.18 -1.84
C MET A 407 -8.04 -6.65 -3.29
N GLU A 408 -6.84 -6.80 -3.87
CA GLU A 408 -6.65 -7.43 -5.19
C GLU A 408 -7.02 -8.92 -5.20
N GLY A 409 -6.72 -9.63 -4.10
CA GLY A 409 -7.05 -11.03 -3.87
C GLY A 409 -8.50 -11.30 -3.49
N TYR A 410 -9.40 -10.36 -3.76
CA TYR A 410 -10.82 -10.47 -3.51
C TYR A 410 -11.23 -10.56 -2.02
N CYS A 411 -10.38 -10.08 -1.11
CA CYS A 411 -10.70 -10.04 0.32
C CYS A 411 -11.84 -9.05 0.57
N SER A 412 -12.81 -9.47 1.39
CA SER A 412 -13.94 -8.64 1.79
C SER A 412 -13.74 -7.95 3.14
N ALA A 413 -12.87 -8.46 4.01
CA ALA A 413 -12.59 -7.81 5.28
C ALA A 413 -11.17 -8.07 5.75
N TYR A 414 -10.51 -7.04 6.27
CA TYR A 414 -9.15 -7.13 6.80
C TYR A 414 -9.13 -6.73 8.28
N ILE A 415 -8.75 -7.67 9.13
CA ILE A 415 -8.74 -7.52 10.58
C ILE A 415 -7.30 -7.66 11.05
N TYR A 416 -6.71 -6.57 11.51
CA TYR A 416 -5.41 -6.60 12.17
C TYR A 416 -5.50 -7.37 13.50
N TRP A 417 -4.37 -7.75 14.07
CA TRP A 417 -4.34 -8.29 15.42
C TRP A 417 -4.64 -7.20 16.46
N TYR A 418 -3.82 -7.01 17.49
CA TYR A 418 -4.14 -6.05 18.53
C TYR A 418 -4.25 -4.61 18.02
N LEU A 419 -5.41 -3.99 18.30
CA LEU A 419 -5.64 -2.57 18.04
C LEU A 419 -4.63 -1.69 18.79
N LYS A 420 -4.46 -1.91 20.11
CA LYS A 420 -3.56 -1.14 20.98
C LYS A 420 -2.35 -1.99 21.37
N ARG A 421 -1.22 -1.74 20.71
CA ARG A 421 0.06 -2.42 20.93
C ARG A 421 1.20 -1.61 20.32
N PHE A 422 2.45 -1.81 20.73
CA PHE A 422 3.60 -1.13 20.11
C PHE A 422 3.74 -1.38 18.60
N TYR A 423 3.30 -2.54 18.10
CA TYR A 423 3.18 -2.87 16.67
C TYR A 423 1.76 -2.68 16.10
N GLY A 424 0.85 -2.19 16.94
CA GLY A 424 -0.58 -2.08 16.67
C GLY A 424 -0.94 -0.83 15.87
N LEU A 425 -2.25 -0.55 15.88
CA LEU A 425 -2.87 0.58 15.20
C LEU A 425 -2.94 1.83 16.10
N MET A 426 -2.75 1.63 17.40
CA MET A 426 -2.66 2.65 18.45
C MET A 426 -1.54 2.29 19.43
N GLY A 427 -0.81 3.30 19.88
CA GLY A 427 0.29 3.15 20.82
C GLY A 427 -0.17 2.62 22.17
N ASP A 428 0.65 1.74 22.75
CA ASP A 428 0.48 1.21 24.11
C ASP A 428 1.50 1.81 25.08
N THR A 429 1.62 1.25 26.28
CA THR A 429 2.56 1.71 27.31
C THR A 429 3.98 1.14 27.14
N ASP A 430 4.21 0.29 26.14
CA ASP A 430 5.51 -0.30 25.90
C ASP A 430 6.51 0.74 25.39
N LYS A 431 7.75 0.70 25.88
CA LYS A 431 8.83 1.60 25.44
C LYS A 431 9.12 1.51 23.93
N ARG A 432 8.71 0.41 23.29
CA ARG A 432 8.82 0.19 21.84
C ARG A 432 7.79 0.98 21.05
N SER A 433 6.71 1.44 21.68
CA SER A 433 5.61 2.10 20.98
C SER A 433 6.13 3.33 20.21
N PRO A 434 5.83 3.45 18.90
CA PRO A 434 6.28 4.57 18.07
C PRO A 434 5.58 5.89 18.42
N THR A 435 4.53 5.84 19.23
CA THR A 435 3.73 6.99 19.65
C THR A 435 3.31 6.82 21.11
N SER A 436 2.83 7.91 21.72
CA SER A 436 2.31 7.88 23.09
C SER A 436 1.09 6.97 23.22
N GLU A 437 0.84 6.47 24.44
CA GLU A 437 -0.31 5.62 24.71
C GLU A 437 -1.61 6.28 24.24
N GLY A 438 -2.42 5.55 23.47
CA GLY A 438 -3.71 6.06 23.00
C GLY A 438 -3.65 6.96 21.76
N GLU A 439 -2.46 7.23 21.23
CA GLU A 439 -2.28 7.92 19.95
C GLU A 439 -2.20 6.94 18.78
N ILE A 440 -2.66 7.38 17.61
CA ILE A 440 -2.73 6.55 16.42
C ILE A 440 -1.34 6.38 15.81
N THR A 441 -0.99 5.13 15.46
CA THR A 441 0.29 4.81 14.80
C THR A 441 0.18 5.00 13.29
N LYS A 442 1.31 4.95 12.57
CA LYS A 442 1.30 4.91 11.09
C LYS A 442 0.51 3.74 10.54
N ASN A 443 0.54 2.57 11.20
CA ASN A 443 -0.30 1.43 10.84
C ASN A 443 -1.79 1.77 10.95
N GLY A 444 -2.18 2.53 11.97
CA GLY A 444 -3.56 2.99 12.11
C GLY A 444 -4.03 3.88 10.97
N TYR A 445 -3.20 4.85 10.56
CA TYR A 445 -3.52 5.70 9.41
C TYR A 445 -3.50 4.94 8.08
N ILE A 446 -2.59 3.98 7.89
CA ILE A 446 -2.59 3.09 6.71
C ILE A 446 -3.93 2.36 6.59
N MET A 447 -4.42 1.76 7.67
CA MET A 447 -5.70 1.05 7.62
C MET A 447 -6.88 2.03 7.41
N ALA A 448 -6.81 3.25 7.95
CA ALA A 448 -7.84 4.27 7.76
C ALA A 448 -8.07 4.65 6.28
N HIS A 449 -7.02 4.63 5.45
CA HIS A 449 -7.15 4.85 4.00
C HIS A 449 -8.09 3.85 3.33
N TYR A 450 -8.13 2.61 3.78
CA TYR A 450 -9.08 1.60 3.28
C TYR A 450 -10.40 1.65 4.05
N ALA A 451 -10.35 1.81 5.38
CA ALA A 451 -11.54 1.84 6.22
C ALA A 451 -12.52 2.96 5.83
N GLN A 452 -12.02 4.16 5.50
CA GLN A 452 -12.86 5.30 5.09
C GLN A 452 -13.24 5.34 3.61
N TYR A 453 -12.55 4.57 2.75
CA TYR A 453 -12.71 4.66 1.30
C TYR A 453 -13.19 3.36 0.65
N ALA A 454 -13.17 2.23 1.34
CA ALA A 454 -13.56 0.93 0.79
C ALA A 454 -14.70 0.25 1.56
N THR A 455 -14.93 0.56 2.84
CA THR A 455 -16.00 -0.07 3.65
C THR A 455 -17.39 0.10 2.99
N GLU A 456 -18.18 -0.97 2.96
CA GLU A 456 -19.53 -1.02 2.36
C GLU A 456 -19.62 -0.63 0.88
N THR A 457 -18.53 -0.81 0.14
CA THR A 457 -18.48 -0.56 -1.31
C THR A 457 -18.30 -1.86 -2.09
N THR A 458 -18.38 -1.76 -3.42
CA THR A 458 -17.96 -2.85 -4.32
C THR A 458 -16.63 -2.50 -4.95
N ARG A 459 -15.62 -3.38 -4.87
CA ARG A 459 -14.35 -3.18 -5.58
C ARG A 459 -14.61 -3.21 -7.08
N ILE A 460 -14.06 -2.25 -7.80
CA ILE A 460 -14.17 -2.11 -9.25
C ILE A 460 -12.79 -2.17 -9.91
N LYS A 461 -12.78 -2.35 -11.23
CA LYS A 461 -11.54 -2.40 -12.01
C LYS A 461 -10.84 -1.05 -12.04
N VAL A 462 -9.55 -1.09 -11.73
CA VAL A 462 -8.60 -0.01 -11.96
C VAL A 462 -7.29 -0.61 -12.47
N VAL A 463 -6.65 0.05 -13.43
CA VAL A 463 -5.36 -0.35 -13.98
C VAL A 463 -4.44 0.87 -13.99
N THR A 464 -3.21 0.67 -13.55
CA THR A 464 -2.09 1.62 -13.60
C THR A 464 -1.18 1.28 -14.76
N ASN A 465 -0.61 2.29 -15.43
CA ASN A 465 0.46 2.10 -16.41
C ASN A 465 1.87 2.07 -15.78
N ASN A 466 1.96 2.16 -14.45
CA ASN A 466 3.21 2.13 -13.70
C ASN A 466 3.17 1.04 -12.64
N GLU A 467 4.02 0.03 -12.77
CA GLU A 467 4.12 -1.12 -11.86
C GLU A 467 4.54 -0.74 -10.42
N GLU A 468 5.13 0.44 -10.24
CA GLU A 468 5.55 0.94 -8.92
C GLU A 468 4.45 1.73 -8.18
N VAL A 469 3.30 1.97 -8.82
CA VAL A 469 2.12 2.58 -8.22
C VAL A 469 1.01 1.56 -8.14
N CYS A 470 0.66 1.12 -6.95
CA CYS A 470 -0.43 0.19 -6.71
C CYS A 470 -1.76 0.95 -6.61
N ALA A 471 -2.85 0.43 -7.20
CA ALA A 471 -4.16 1.07 -7.16
C ALA A 471 -5.31 0.07 -6.94
N THR A 472 -6.21 0.38 -6.01
CA THR A 472 -7.52 -0.28 -5.88
C THR A 472 -8.61 0.78 -5.92
N ALA A 473 -9.76 0.45 -6.52
CA ALA A 473 -10.87 1.38 -6.69
C ALA A 473 -12.17 0.73 -6.24
N TYR A 474 -13.10 1.58 -5.79
CA TYR A 474 -14.34 1.14 -5.17
C TYR A 474 -15.50 2.02 -5.59
N LEU A 475 -16.68 1.41 -5.74
CA LEU A 475 -17.93 2.05 -6.08
C LEU A 475 -18.91 1.91 -4.92
N ASP A 476 -19.36 3.03 -4.38
CA ASP A 476 -20.57 3.06 -3.57
C ASP A 476 -21.79 3.06 -4.51
N GLU A 477 -22.46 1.93 -4.60
CA GLU A 477 -23.62 1.76 -5.48
C GLU A 477 -24.83 2.60 -5.06
N LYS A 478 -24.91 3.03 -3.79
CA LYS A 478 -26.03 3.83 -3.27
C LYS A 478 -25.90 5.28 -3.75
N THR A 479 -24.69 5.83 -3.72
CA THR A 479 -24.44 7.24 -4.04
C THR A 479 -23.97 7.44 -5.48
N GLY A 480 -23.24 6.46 -6.03
CA GLY A 480 -22.46 6.56 -7.26
C GLY A 480 -21.06 7.15 -7.05
N GLU A 481 -20.62 7.34 -5.80
CA GLU A 481 -19.27 7.79 -5.45
C GLU A 481 -18.24 6.74 -5.85
N VAL A 482 -17.12 7.21 -6.43
CA VAL A 482 -15.95 6.37 -6.71
C VAL A 482 -14.80 6.80 -5.82
N THR A 483 -14.19 5.85 -5.14
CA THR A 483 -13.00 6.06 -4.32
C THR A 483 -11.85 5.20 -4.82
N ILE A 484 -10.63 5.66 -4.59
CA ILE A 484 -9.41 4.99 -5.06
C ILE A 484 -8.37 5.08 -3.96
N VAL A 485 -7.76 3.94 -3.60
CA VAL A 485 -6.64 3.87 -2.65
C VAL A 485 -5.38 3.50 -3.43
N LEU A 486 -4.32 4.28 -3.24
CA LEU A 486 -3.10 4.26 -4.02
C LEU A 486 -1.90 4.11 -3.11
N LEU A 487 -0.93 3.27 -3.53
CA LEU A 487 0.40 3.23 -2.92
C LEU A 487 1.42 3.68 -3.95
N ASN A 488 2.16 4.74 -3.66
CA ASN A 488 3.40 5.04 -4.37
C ASN A 488 4.56 4.44 -3.58
N LEU A 489 5.05 3.28 -4.03
CA LEU A 489 6.15 2.58 -3.37
C LEU A 489 7.52 3.04 -3.87
N ASN A 490 7.57 4.01 -4.80
CA ASN A 490 8.81 4.59 -5.30
C ASN A 490 9.35 5.65 -4.32
N GLY A 491 10.69 5.76 -4.25
CA GLY A 491 11.39 6.86 -3.59
C GLY A 491 11.25 8.23 -4.28
N ALA A 492 10.53 8.32 -5.40
CA ALA A 492 10.22 9.56 -6.09
C ALA A 492 8.70 9.82 -6.16
N SER A 493 8.31 11.09 -6.04
CA SER A 493 6.92 11.51 -6.24
C SER A 493 6.45 11.25 -7.67
N GLN A 494 5.17 10.90 -7.81
CA GLN A 494 4.52 10.59 -9.09
C GLN A 494 3.31 11.48 -9.28
N TRP A 495 3.12 11.99 -10.50
CA TRP A 495 1.88 12.67 -10.84
C TRP A 495 0.90 11.70 -11.45
N LEU A 496 -0.26 11.60 -10.82
CA LEU A 496 -1.33 10.73 -11.20
C LEU A 496 -2.37 11.47 -12.02
N GLU A 497 -2.84 10.87 -13.10
CA GLU A 497 -4.02 11.27 -13.86
C GLU A 497 -5.11 10.22 -13.74
N ILE A 498 -6.34 10.69 -13.54
CA ILE A 498 -7.53 9.85 -13.46
C ILE A 498 -8.53 10.34 -14.52
N PRO A 499 -8.38 9.91 -15.79
CA PRO A 499 -9.28 10.24 -16.89
C PRO A 499 -10.65 9.58 -16.71
N LEU A 500 -11.50 10.19 -15.90
CA LEU A 500 -12.86 9.74 -15.64
C LEU A 500 -13.83 10.92 -15.80
N ALA A 501 -14.67 10.85 -16.83
CA ALA A 501 -15.57 11.94 -17.19
C ALA A 501 -16.71 12.12 -16.17
N GLY A 502 -17.21 13.35 -16.08
CA GLY A 502 -18.40 13.68 -15.28
C GLY A 502 -18.14 13.95 -13.80
N ILE A 503 -16.88 13.95 -13.35
CA ILE A 503 -16.51 14.32 -11.97
C ILE A 503 -16.99 15.76 -11.67
N LYS A 504 -17.70 15.92 -10.56
CA LYS A 504 -18.19 17.22 -10.04
C LYS A 504 -17.34 17.72 -8.88
N LYS A 505 -16.91 16.82 -8.01
CA LYS A 505 -16.02 17.12 -6.89
C LYS A 505 -14.99 16.01 -6.74
N ALA A 506 -13.77 16.43 -6.44
CA ALA A 506 -12.69 15.55 -6.03
C ALA A 506 -12.11 16.02 -4.69
N SER A 507 -11.65 15.07 -3.89
CA SER A 507 -10.83 15.32 -2.71
C SER A 507 -9.84 14.18 -2.53
N ALA A 508 -8.66 14.49 -2.01
CA ALA A 508 -7.65 13.50 -1.73
C ALA A 508 -7.03 13.72 -0.34
N VAL A 509 -6.63 12.63 0.31
CA VAL A 509 -5.86 12.63 1.56
C VAL A 509 -4.63 11.76 1.40
N GLU A 510 -3.55 12.08 2.09
CA GLU A 510 -2.27 11.38 2.04
C GLU A 510 -1.72 11.08 3.44
N THR A 511 -1.15 9.90 3.58
CA THR A 511 -0.25 9.54 4.69
C THR A 511 1.11 9.19 4.11
N ASN A 512 2.16 9.79 4.66
CA ASN A 512 3.56 9.48 4.36
C ASN A 512 4.35 9.54 5.67
N GLU A 513 5.66 9.72 5.63
CA GLU A 513 6.47 9.84 6.86
C GLU A 513 6.02 11.01 7.77
N THR A 514 5.70 12.16 7.18
CA THR A 514 5.40 13.40 7.93
C THR A 514 3.91 13.73 8.01
N LYS A 515 3.08 13.19 7.12
CA LYS A 515 1.63 13.43 7.07
C LYS A 515 0.82 12.26 7.61
N ASN A 516 -0.34 12.54 8.18
CA ASN A 516 -1.31 11.54 8.67
C ASN A 516 -2.72 11.91 8.18
N MET A 517 -3.23 11.22 7.16
CA MET A 517 -4.55 11.49 6.54
C MET A 517 -4.77 12.98 6.21
N GLU A 518 -3.72 13.68 5.80
CA GLU A 518 -3.78 15.11 5.52
C GLU A 518 -4.37 15.35 4.13
N VAL A 519 -5.23 16.36 4.01
CA VAL A 519 -5.80 16.76 2.73
C VAL A 519 -4.69 17.25 1.80
N ILE A 520 -4.71 16.77 0.55
CA ILE A 520 -3.83 17.23 -0.52
C ILE A 520 -4.65 17.75 -1.69
N ASP A 521 -4.02 18.60 -2.50
CA ASP A 521 -4.67 19.23 -3.64
C ASP A 521 -4.96 18.23 -4.76
N THR A 522 -6.12 18.40 -5.39
CA THR A 522 -6.50 17.74 -6.63
C THR A 522 -6.62 18.78 -7.74
N GLY A 523 -6.02 18.53 -8.89
CA GLY A 523 -6.12 19.37 -10.08
C GLY A 523 -7.14 18.85 -11.09
N LEU A 524 -7.50 19.68 -12.07
CA LEU A 524 -8.23 19.24 -13.27
C LEU A 524 -7.23 18.85 -14.36
N MET A 525 -7.54 17.82 -15.13
CA MET A 525 -6.78 17.48 -16.34
C MET A 525 -6.96 18.56 -17.42
N GLU A 526 -5.99 18.68 -18.34
CA GLU A 526 -6.09 19.64 -19.46
C GLU A 526 -7.28 19.35 -20.39
N SER A 527 -7.68 18.08 -20.52
CA SER A 527 -8.90 17.68 -21.23
C SER A 527 -10.19 18.16 -20.55
N ALA A 528 -10.11 18.59 -19.28
CA ALA A 528 -11.24 18.76 -18.35
C ALA A 528 -12.06 17.48 -18.10
N GLU A 529 -11.59 16.31 -18.57
CA GLU A 529 -12.24 15.01 -18.47
C GLU A 529 -11.50 14.11 -17.47
N GLY A 530 -11.32 14.61 -16.25
CA GLY A 530 -10.63 13.88 -15.19
C GLY A 530 -9.94 14.80 -14.19
N ILE A 531 -9.18 14.19 -13.28
CA ILE A 531 -8.40 14.92 -12.27
C ILE A 531 -6.94 14.51 -12.27
N THR A 532 -6.10 15.35 -11.65
CA THR A 532 -4.70 15.05 -11.35
C THR A 532 -4.45 15.09 -9.85
N VAL A 533 -3.52 14.27 -9.36
CA VAL A 533 -3.10 14.22 -7.95
C VAL A 533 -1.59 13.98 -7.87
N LEU A 534 -0.88 14.72 -7.02
CA LEU A 534 0.53 14.46 -6.73
C LEU A 534 0.66 13.43 -5.61
N LEU A 535 1.20 12.26 -5.93
CA LEU A 535 1.54 11.23 -4.96
C LEU A 535 2.98 11.47 -4.48
N SER A 536 3.18 11.71 -3.20
CA SER A 536 4.53 11.82 -2.64
C SER A 536 5.29 10.50 -2.77
N ALA A 537 6.62 10.55 -2.77
CA ALA A 537 7.46 9.35 -2.61
C ALA A 537 7.08 8.56 -1.36
N ASN A 538 7.06 7.23 -1.45
CA ASN A 538 6.68 6.33 -0.36
C ASN A 538 5.40 6.83 0.34
N SER A 539 4.25 6.85 -0.33
CA SER A 539 3.01 7.33 0.29
C SER A 539 1.83 6.42 0.00
N ILE A 540 0.82 6.54 0.87
CA ILE A 540 -0.52 6.03 0.62
C ILE A 540 -1.44 7.23 0.45
N THR A 541 -2.23 7.24 -0.62
CA THR A 541 -3.15 8.32 -0.96
C THR A 541 -4.53 7.75 -1.24
N SER A 542 -5.56 8.36 -0.68
CA SER A 542 -6.95 8.02 -1.02
C SER A 542 -7.62 9.20 -1.70
N VAL A 543 -8.30 8.91 -2.81
CA VAL A 543 -9.04 9.88 -3.63
C VAL A 543 -10.52 9.54 -3.58
N ARG A 544 -11.36 10.56 -3.51
CA ARG A 544 -12.83 10.47 -3.56
C ARG A 544 -13.37 11.33 -4.69
N LEU A 545 -14.22 10.75 -5.52
CA LEU A 545 -14.79 11.35 -6.73
C LEU A 545 -16.32 11.26 -6.68
N THR A 546 -17.01 12.41 -6.77
CA THR A 546 -18.48 12.46 -6.84
C THR A 546 -18.93 12.98 -8.20
N PHE A 547 -20.07 12.46 -8.68
CA PHE A 547 -20.61 12.74 -10.02
C PHE A 547 -21.95 13.50 -9.98
N LYS A 548 -22.43 13.83 -8.78
CA LYS A 548 -23.67 14.55 -8.53
C LYS A 548 -23.40 15.85 -7.80
#